data_AF-A0A951WX85-F1
#
_entry.id   AF-A0A951WX85-F1
#
_cell.length_a   1.000
_cell.length_b   1.000
_cell.length_c   1.000
_cell.angle_alpha   90.00
_cell.angle_beta   90.00
_cell.angle_gamma   90.00
#
_symmetry.space_group_name_H-M   'P 1'
#
loop_
_entity.id
_entity.type
_entity.pdbx_description
1 polymer ?
#
loop_
_entity_poly.entity_id
_entity_poly.type
_entity_poly.pdbx_seq_one_letter_code
_entity_poly.pdbx_strand_id
1 'polypeptide(L)'
;MPIVAALLWVLAGCGGEAPEPTPTATPVPAVATPTPAGEVGAAASTEAVIDTPPATNVVVATPGVPATPTISELTVVENDGNCSIDYDLDLAGFPDLVQKMGCALEESRHEPVGINEFGAGPEYNRFMLWFSEEMQIYVLFPDQTWQAYRDTWDESQPEFLCNPLNVPPSSPPLPRRGFGKLWCQVEGLGEKMGTIEREERLCQHVIVQPFERGRMVACFEDATIRYFSLLNDGTWDLLMVQ
;
A
#
# COMPACT_ATOMS: atom_id res chain seq x y z
N MET A 1 -12.57 -32.52 -55.92
CA MET A 1 -13.36 -31.63 -56.82
C MET A 1 -14.80 -31.66 -56.34
N PRO A 2 -15.52 -30.53 -56.19
CA PRO A 2 -15.20 -29.12 -56.51
C PRO A 2 -14.87 -28.32 -55.22
N ILE A 3 -13.95 -27.34 -55.16
CA ILE A 3 -13.81 -26.00 -55.79
C ILE A 3 -14.97 -25.04 -55.47
N VAL A 4 -14.79 -24.21 -54.44
CA VAL A 4 -15.44 -22.91 -54.23
C VAL A 4 -14.40 -22.01 -53.51
N ALA A 5 -13.59 -21.27 -54.26
CA ALA A 5 -13.75 -19.86 -54.64
C ALA A 5 -13.30 -18.89 -53.52
N ALA A 6 -12.04 -18.47 -53.65
CA ALA A 6 -11.46 -17.34 -52.93
C ALA A 6 -12.03 -16.03 -53.48
N LEU A 7 -12.48 -15.13 -52.61
CA LEU A 7 -12.71 -13.72 -52.94
C LEU A 7 -11.58 -12.88 -52.36
N LEU A 8 -10.66 -12.48 -53.24
CA LEU A 8 -9.80 -11.31 -53.04
C LEU A 8 -10.66 -10.05 -53.21
N TRP A 9 -10.63 -9.15 -52.23
CA TRP A 9 -11.03 -7.76 -52.40
C TRP A 9 -9.78 -6.90 -52.34
N VAL A 10 -9.38 -6.41 -53.51
CA VAL A 10 -8.43 -5.31 -53.69
C VAL A 10 -9.25 -4.03 -53.69
N LEU A 11 -9.02 -3.15 -52.72
CA LEU A 11 -9.44 -1.76 -52.81
C LEU A 11 -8.18 -0.89 -52.84
N ALA A 12 -7.85 -0.45 -54.05
CA ALA A 12 -7.03 0.73 -54.28
C ALA A 12 -7.88 1.97 -53.95
N GLY A 13 -7.43 2.77 -52.99
CA GLY A 13 -8.01 4.06 -52.64
C GLY A 13 -6.94 5.15 -52.73
N CYS A 14 -7.25 6.18 -53.50
CA CYS A 14 -6.38 7.26 -53.95
C CYS A 14 -5.75 8.09 -52.83
N GLY A 15 -4.59 8.66 -53.16
CA GLY A 15 -3.87 9.63 -52.35
C GLY A 15 -4.64 10.94 -52.12
N GLY A 16 -4.23 11.61 -51.05
CA GLY A 16 -4.68 12.91 -50.61
C GLY A 16 -3.82 13.32 -49.42
N GLU A 17 -2.64 13.86 -49.71
CA GLU A 17 -1.75 14.53 -48.76
C GLU A 17 -2.54 15.68 -48.08
N ALA A 18 -2.89 15.49 -46.81
CA ALA A 18 -3.40 16.57 -45.98
C ALA A 18 -2.19 17.37 -45.46
N PRO A 19 -2.14 18.70 -45.60
CA PRO A 19 -1.06 19.49 -45.04
C PRO A 19 -1.10 19.42 -43.51
N GLU A 20 0.02 19.01 -42.94
CA GLU A 20 0.29 18.98 -41.50
C GLU A 20 0.18 20.41 -40.92
N PRO A 21 -0.57 20.65 -39.82
CA PRO A 21 -0.64 21.98 -39.23
C PRO A 21 0.69 22.31 -38.56
N THR A 22 1.34 23.39 -39.04
CA THR A 22 2.51 23.99 -38.40
C THR A 22 2.24 24.29 -36.92
N PRO A 23 3.08 23.87 -35.97
CA PRO A 23 2.93 24.26 -34.57
C PRO A 23 3.25 25.75 -34.40
N THR A 24 2.21 26.54 -34.12
CA THR A 24 2.33 27.93 -33.64
C THR A 24 2.98 27.92 -32.26
N ALA A 25 4.11 28.61 -32.10
CA ALA A 25 4.76 28.81 -30.82
C ALA A 25 3.90 29.70 -29.90
N THR A 26 3.42 29.13 -28.80
CA THR A 26 2.74 29.86 -27.72
C THR A 26 3.79 30.55 -26.84
N PRO A 27 3.64 31.85 -26.51
CA PRO A 27 4.58 32.58 -25.67
C PRO A 27 4.54 32.12 -24.20
N VAL A 28 5.73 32.04 -23.61
CA VAL A 28 6.02 31.67 -22.21
C VAL A 28 5.48 32.76 -21.26
N PRO A 29 4.64 32.43 -20.26
CA PRO A 29 4.28 33.38 -19.20
C PRO A 29 5.44 33.56 -18.20
N ALA A 30 5.63 34.81 -17.79
CA ALA A 30 6.75 35.31 -16.99
C ALA A 30 6.80 34.75 -15.56
N VAL A 31 8.04 34.56 -15.08
CA VAL A 31 8.43 34.20 -13.71
C VAL A 31 8.12 35.37 -12.76
N ALA A 32 7.42 35.08 -11.66
CA ALA A 32 7.29 35.98 -10.52
C ALA A 32 8.16 35.48 -9.35
N THR A 33 9.06 36.33 -8.88
CA THR A 33 9.94 36.14 -7.71
C THR A 33 9.20 36.54 -6.42
N PRO A 34 9.45 35.90 -5.25
CA PRO A 34 8.63 36.05 -4.05
C PRO A 34 9.01 37.23 -3.16
N THR A 35 8.06 37.68 -2.32
CA THR A 35 8.25 38.64 -1.22
C THR A 35 7.83 37.99 0.11
N PRO A 36 8.64 38.05 1.18
CA PRO A 36 8.30 37.54 2.52
C PRO A 36 7.92 38.66 3.51
N ALA A 37 6.99 38.36 4.43
CA ALA A 37 6.79 38.93 5.79
C ALA A 37 5.38 38.50 6.28
N GLY A 38 5.13 38.10 7.52
CA GLY A 38 5.93 38.16 8.73
C GLY A 38 5.36 37.28 9.84
N GLU A 39 6.12 37.25 10.91
CA GLU A 39 6.02 36.45 12.13
C GLU A 39 5.12 37.11 13.21
N VAL A 40 4.86 36.32 14.26
CA VAL A 40 4.59 36.68 15.67
C VAL A 40 3.14 36.51 16.13
N GLY A 41 2.98 35.68 17.17
CA GLY A 41 1.81 35.76 18.05
C GLY A 41 1.57 34.57 18.97
N ALA A 42 2.56 34.12 19.74
CA ALA A 42 2.34 33.24 20.88
C ALA A 42 1.78 34.05 22.07
N ALA A 43 0.74 33.55 22.73
CA ALA A 43 0.42 33.91 24.11
C ALA A 43 -0.31 32.75 24.79
N ALA A 44 0.39 32.13 25.74
CA ALA A 44 -0.20 31.30 26.78
C ALA A 44 -0.86 32.19 27.84
N SER A 45 -1.89 31.70 28.53
CA SER A 45 -2.19 32.09 29.91
C SER A 45 -3.00 30.99 30.61
N THR A 46 -2.32 30.36 31.56
CA THR A 46 -2.85 29.69 32.74
C THR A 46 -3.49 30.71 33.66
N GLU A 47 -4.62 30.39 34.30
CA GLU A 47 -4.79 30.61 35.74
C GLU A 47 -5.99 29.83 36.30
N ALA A 48 -5.71 29.14 37.41
CA ALA A 48 -6.66 28.50 38.31
C ALA A 48 -7.28 29.54 39.25
N VAL A 49 -8.35 29.17 40.00
CA VAL A 49 -8.55 29.54 41.42
C VAL A 49 -9.86 28.95 42.02
N ILE A 50 -9.69 28.08 43.05
CA ILE A 50 -10.30 28.04 44.42
C ILE A 50 -11.85 27.80 44.56
N ASP A 51 -12.32 26.64 45.07
CA ASP A 51 -12.70 26.25 46.49
C ASP A 51 -14.05 26.89 46.97
N THR A 52 -15.07 26.30 47.62
CA THR A 52 -15.24 25.32 48.73
C THR A 52 -16.76 24.87 48.77
N PRO A 53 -17.22 23.85 49.56
CA PRO A 53 -18.46 23.04 49.37
C PRO A 53 -19.55 23.31 50.47
N PRO A 54 -20.46 22.38 50.89
CA PRO A 54 -21.17 21.25 50.24
C PRO A 54 -22.73 21.38 50.34
N ALA A 55 -23.48 20.60 49.56
CA ALA A 55 -24.89 20.31 49.86
C ALA A 55 -25.08 18.79 50.04
N THR A 56 -25.46 18.42 51.26
CA THR A 56 -25.76 17.05 51.68
C THR A 56 -27.16 16.67 51.19
N ASN A 57 -27.25 15.70 50.28
CA ASN A 57 -28.51 15.01 50.00
C ASN A 57 -28.40 13.55 50.43
N VAL A 58 -29.13 13.24 51.50
CA VAL A 58 -29.40 11.89 51.99
C VAL A 58 -30.32 11.20 51.00
N VAL A 59 -29.84 10.14 50.34
CA VAL A 59 -30.68 9.26 49.53
C VAL A 59 -31.00 8.01 50.35
N VAL A 60 -32.29 7.85 50.62
CA VAL A 60 -32.93 6.74 51.31
C VAL A 60 -32.77 5.47 50.47
N ALA A 61 -32.29 4.39 51.10
CA ALA A 61 -32.17 3.08 50.47
C ALA A 61 -33.56 2.46 50.23
N THR A 62 -33.87 2.13 48.99
CA THR A 62 -35.05 1.34 48.60
C THR A 62 -34.73 -0.16 48.72
N PRO A 63 -35.64 -1.00 49.26
CA PRO A 63 -35.45 -2.46 49.33
C PRO A 63 -35.30 -3.10 47.94
N GLY A 64 -34.38 -4.06 47.86
CA GLY A 64 -33.89 -4.69 46.64
C GLY A 64 -34.92 -5.47 45.82
N VAL A 65 -34.74 -5.40 44.50
CA VAL A 65 -35.43 -6.21 43.49
C VAL A 65 -34.82 -7.62 43.48
N PRO A 66 -35.62 -8.70 43.40
CA PRO A 66 -35.09 -10.05 43.26
C PRO A 66 -34.36 -10.24 41.93
N ALA A 67 -33.17 -10.86 41.97
CA ALA A 67 -32.37 -11.18 40.80
C ALA A 67 -33.11 -12.19 39.89
N THR A 68 -33.24 -11.83 38.62
CA THR A 68 -33.75 -12.67 37.51
C THR A 68 -32.57 -13.46 36.91
N PRO A 69 -32.74 -14.71 36.44
CA PRO A 69 -31.63 -15.56 36.02
C PRO A 69 -30.83 -14.95 34.86
N THR A 70 -29.53 -14.85 35.05
CA THR A 70 -28.55 -14.54 34.02
C THR A 70 -28.42 -15.73 33.09
N ILE A 71 -28.91 -15.60 31.85
CA ILE A 71 -28.53 -16.51 30.77
C ILE A 71 -27.01 -16.35 30.59
N SER A 72 -26.26 -17.40 30.90
CA SER A 72 -24.85 -17.48 30.53
C SER A 72 -24.79 -17.66 29.03
N GLU A 73 -24.51 -16.56 28.34
CA GLU A 73 -24.10 -16.60 26.94
C GLU A 73 -22.81 -17.42 26.85
N LEU A 74 -22.79 -18.38 25.92
CA LEU A 74 -21.64 -19.22 25.64
C LEU A 74 -20.49 -18.33 25.19
N THR A 75 -19.48 -18.17 26.04
CA THR A 75 -18.20 -17.63 25.61
C THR A 75 -17.51 -18.68 24.75
N VAL A 76 -17.45 -18.41 23.44
CA VAL A 76 -16.49 -19.10 22.57
C VAL A 76 -15.12 -18.58 22.98
N VAL A 77 -14.37 -19.40 23.70
CA VAL A 77 -12.96 -19.13 24.00
C VAL A 77 -12.17 -19.64 22.80
N GLU A 78 -12.04 -18.82 21.75
CA GLU A 78 -10.95 -18.96 20.78
C GLU A 78 -9.75 -18.23 21.38
N ASN A 79 -9.13 -18.86 22.39
CA ASN A 79 -7.90 -18.36 22.97
C ASN A 79 -6.73 -18.84 22.12
N ASP A 80 -6.49 -18.12 21.02
CA ASP A 80 -5.21 -18.16 20.32
C ASP A 80 -4.17 -17.36 21.13
N GLY A 81 -3.83 -17.90 22.31
CA GLY A 81 -2.62 -17.57 23.04
C GLY A 81 -2.53 -16.18 23.70
N ASN A 82 -3.43 -15.80 24.61
CA ASN A 82 -3.24 -14.72 25.60
C ASN A 82 -2.76 -13.34 25.06
N CYS A 83 -2.92 -13.07 23.77
CA CYS A 83 -2.62 -11.76 23.20
C CYS A 83 -3.69 -10.75 23.63
N SER A 84 -3.30 -9.51 23.89
CA SER A 84 -4.24 -8.46 24.33
C SER A 84 -4.98 -7.79 23.17
N ILE A 85 -4.53 -8.00 21.95
CA ILE A 85 -5.06 -7.42 20.71
C ILE A 85 -5.33 -8.59 19.75
N ASP A 86 -6.54 -8.59 19.20
CA ASP A 86 -6.98 -9.58 18.22
C ASP A 86 -6.38 -9.29 16.84
N TYR A 87 -6.31 -10.33 16.01
CA TYR A 87 -5.91 -10.20 14.62
C TYR A 87 -7.10 -9.79 13.78
N ASP A 88 -6.94 -8.75 12.95
CA ASP A 88 -7.96 -8.35 11.98
C ASP A 88 -7.82 -9.10 10.64
N LEU A 89 -6.81 -9.96 10.55
CA LEU A 89 -6.54 -10.82 9.39
C LEU A 89 -7.21 -12.18 9.60
N ASP A 90 -7.91 -12.67 8.58
CA ASP A 90 -8.50 -14.01 8.61
C ASP A 90 -7.38 -15.07 8.74
N LEU A 91 -7.35 -15.72 9.91
CA LEU A 91 -6.38 -16.77 10.24
C LEU A 91 -6.55 -18.02 9.39
N ALA A 92 -7.65 -18.18 8.63
CA ALA A 92 -7.82 -19.30 7.72
C ALA A 92 -6.67 -19.40 6.69
N GLY A 93 -6.02 -18.29 6.36
CA GLY A 93 -4.77 -18.29 5.59
C GLY A 93 -3.54 -18.70 6.40
N PHE A 94 -3.46 -18.34 7.69
CA PHE A 94 -2.24 -18.44 8.49
C PHE A 94 -2.41 -19.34 9.72
N PRO A 95 -2.40 -20.68 9.54
CA PRO A 95 -2.57 -21.61 10.66
C PRO A 95 -1.48 -21.47 11.74
N ASP A 96 -0.29 -20.99 11.37
CA ASP A 96 0.86 -20.82 12.27
C ASP A 96 1.18 -19.34 12.57
N LEU A 97 0.22 -18.41 12.38
CA LEU A 97 0.47 -16.96 12.49
C LEU A 97 1.14 -16.59 13.81
N VAL A 98 0.57 -17.05 14.93
CA VAL A 98 1.07 -16.72 16.28
C VAL A 98 2.47 -17.30 16.48
N GLN A 99 2.72 -18.52 16.01
CA GLN A 99 4.04 -19.16 16.12
C GLN A 99 5.09 -18.43 15.26
N LYS A 100 4.70 -17.81 14.16
CA LYS A 100 5.59 -17.10 13.25
C LYS A 100 5.81 -15.63 13.63
N MET A 101 4.74 -14.89 13.86
CA MET A 101 4.73 -13.44 14.01
C MET A 101 4.66 -12.99 15.49
N GLY A 102 4.15 -13.83 16.39
CA GLY A 102 3.88 -13.45 17.78
C GLY A 102 2.53 -12.73 17.93
N CYS A 103 2.35 -12.00 19.02
CA CYS A 103 1.14 -11.21 19.24
C CYS A 103 1.10 -9.95 18.35
N ALA A 104 -0.11 -9.50 18.01
CA ALA A 104 -0.32 -8.18 17.45
C ALA A 104 0.06 -7.10 18.48
N LEU A 105 0.70 -6.03 18.01
CA LEU A 105 1.16 -4.93 18.86
C LEU A 105 0.18 -3.75 18.87
N GLU A 106 -0.57 -3.58 17.79
CA GLU A 106 -1.52 -2.48 17.58
C GLU A 106 -2.70 -3.00 16.73
N GLU A 107 -3.76 -2.20 16.66
CA GLU A 107 -4.87 -2.43 15.72
C GLU A 107 -4.37 -2.40 14.26
N SER A 108 -5.13 -3.04 13.39
CA SER A 108 -4.88 -2.97 11.95
C SER A 108 -5.04 -1.54 11.43
N ARG A 109 -4.32 -1.27 10.36
CA ARG A 109 -4.40 -0.01 9.61
C ARG A 109 -4.67 -0.31 8.13
N HIS A 110 -5.30 0.64 7.45
CA HIS A 110 -5.88 0.44 6.12
C HIS A 110 -5.41 1.49 5.10
N GLU A 111 -4.31 2.18 5.39
CA GLU A 111 -3.71 3.19 4.53
C GLU A 111 -3.21 2.55 3.23
N PRO A 112 -3.29 3.28 2.10
CA PRO A 112 -2.90 2.75 0.80
C PRO A 112 -1.53 2.07 0.78
N VAL A 113 -1.52 0.85 0.23
CA VAL A 113 -0.30 0.14 -0.16
C VAL A 113 -0.27 -0.02 -1.67
N GLY A 114 0.78 0.52 -2.28
CA GLY A 114 1.12 0.29 -3.68
C GLY A 114 1.91 -1.01 -3.84
N ILE A 115 1.66 -1.75 -4.92
CA ILE A 115 2.35 -2.99 -5.25
C ILE A 115 2.83 -2.95 -6.70
N ASN A 116 4.04 -3.46 -6.91
CA ASN A 116 4.52 -3.81 -8.24
C ASN A 116 5.28 -5.14 -8.20
N GLU A 117 4.86 -6.07 -9.05
CA GLU A 117 5.44 -7.40 -9.14
C GLU A 117 6.51 -7.49 -10.23
N PHE A 118 7.60 -8.18 -9.92
CA PHE A 118 8.75 -8.31 -10.79
C PHE A 118 9.02 -9.77 -11.18
N GLY A 119 9.48 -9.95 -12.43
CA GLY A 119 9.69 -11.28 -13.02
C GLY A 119 8.53 -11.77 -13.86
N ALA A 120 8.64 -13.03 -14.30
CA ALA A 120 7.61 -13.67 -15.11
C ALA A 120 6.45 -14.12 -14.22
N GLY A 121 5.23 -13.73 -14.58
CA GLY A 121 4.03 -14.21 -13.90
C GLY A 121 3.70 -15.68 -14.22
N PRO A 122 2.71 -16.27 -13.51
CA PRO A 122 1.91 -15.69 -12.44
C PRO A 122 2.57 -15.79 -11.04
N GLU A 123 3.64 -16.57 -10.92
CA GLU A 123 4.34 -16.83 -9.64
C GLU A 123 5.46 -15.80 -9.40
N TYR A 124 5.05 -14.57 -9.13
CA TYR A 124 5.99 -13.52 -8.76
C TYR A 124 6.67 -13.84 -7.43
N ASN A 125 7.99 -13.66 -7.38
CA ASN A 125 8.81 -13.88 -6.18
C ASN A 125 9.65 -12.65 -5.80
N ARG A 126 9.31 -11.49 -6.39
CA ARG A 126 9.96 -10.21 -6.17
C ARG A 126 8.91 -9.13 -6.23
N PHE A 127 8.95 -8.23 -5.26
CA PHE A 127 7.93 -7.19 -5.12
C PHE A 127 8.56 -5.89 -4.67
N MET A 128 7.95 -4.78 -5.07
CA MET A 128 8.05 -3.53 -4.33
C MET A 128 6.69 -3.21 -3.73
N LEU A 129 6.68 -2.87 -2.44
CA LEU A 129 5.50 -2.46 -1.69
C LEU A 129 5.71 -1.03 -1.19
N TRP A 130 4.88 -0.09 -1.62
CA TRP A 130 4.92 1.30 -1.16
C TRP A 130 3.86 1.50 -0.09
N PHE A 131 4.25 1.92 1.10
CA PHE A 131 3.34 2.23 2.20
C PHE A 131 3.18 3.75 2.29
N SER A 132 1.96 4.25 2.06
CA SER A 132 1.72 5.68 1.97
C SER A 132 1.89 6.41 3.30
N GLU A 133 1.56 5.75 4.41
CA GLU A 133 1.65 6.35 5.75
C GLU A 133 3.10 6.65 6.14
N GLU A 134 3.99 5.67 5.96
CA GLU A 134 5.40 5.82 6.32
C GLU A 134 6.27 6.45 5.21
N MET A 135 5.71 6.63 4.01
CA MET A 135 6.46 7.02 2.80
C MET A 135 7.68 6.11 2.59
N GLN A 136 7.46 4.80 2.69
CA GLN A 136 8.49 3.79 2.54
C GLN A 136 8.16 2.82 1.41
N ILE A 137 9.20 2.39 0.70
CA ILE A 137 9.15 1.31 -0.27
C ILE A 137 9.93 0.12 0.29
N TYR A 138 9.24 -0.98 0.52
CA TYR A 138 9.84 -2.26 0.85
C TYR A 138 10.13 -3.02 -0.45
N VAL A 139 11.37 -3.45 -0.61
CA VAL A 139 11.86 -4.26 -1.72
C VAL A 139 12.00 -5.68 -1.22
N LEU A 140 11.20 -6.59 -1.76
CA LEU A 140 11.18 -8.01 -1.45
C LEU A 140 11.98 -8.77 -2.51
N PHE A 141 13.09 -9.36 -2.10
CA PHE A 141 14.06 -10.02 -2.97
C PHE A 141 13.76 -11.51 -3.16
N PRO A 142 14.26 -12.14 -4.25
CA PRO A 142 13.97 -13.56 -4.53
C PRO A 142 14.66 -14.52 -3.55
N ASP A 143 15.64 -14.03 -2.79
CA ASP A 143 16.34 -14.76 -1.72
C ASP A 143 15.57 -14.71 -0.38
N GLN A 144 14.31 -14.27 -0.40
CA GLN A 144 13.44 -14.09 0.78
C GLN A 144 13.96 -13.07 1.79
N THR A 145 14.89 -12.20 1.39
CA THR A 145 15.27 -11.03 2.20
C THR A 145 14.50 -9.80 1.75
N TRP A 146 14.36 -8.81 2.63
CA TRP A 146 13.79 -7.51 2.28
C TRP A 146 14.65 -6.34 2.75
N GLN A 147 14.49 -5.21 2.07
CA GLN A 147 15.05 -3.93 2.48
C GLN A 147 13.99 -2.83 2.34
N ALA A 148 14.05 -1.82 3.19
CA ALA A 148 13.15 -0.66 3.12
C ALA A 148 13.93 0.59 2.70
N TYR A 149 13.28 1.40 1.88
CA TYR A 149 13.82 2.65 1.36
C TYR A 149 12.80 3.75 1.60
N ARG A 150 13.26 4.95 1.95
CA ARG A 150 12.38 6.12 1.97
C ARG A 150 11.98 6.48 0.54
N ASP A 151 10.68 6.64 0.30
CA ASP A 151 10.21 7.23 -0.94
C ASP A 151 10.51 8.72 -0.97
N THR A 152 11.19 9.14 -2.03
CA THR A 152 11.59 10.54 -2.26
C THR A 152 11.17 11.00 -3.65
N TRP A 153 10.31 10.25 -4.33
CA TRP A 153 9.69 10.70 -5.56
C TRP A 153 8.59 11.73 -5.25
N ASP A 154 8.41 12.68 -6.14
CA ASP A 154 7.35 13.68 -6.11
C ASP A 154 6.97 14.05 -7.55
N GLU A 155 5.87 14.78 -7.72
CA GLU A 155 5.27 15.10 -9.02
C GLU A 155 6.14 16.00 -9.91
N SER A 156 7.22 16.60 -9.38
CA SER A 156 8.18 17.36 -10.20
C SER A 156 9.20 16.46 -10.90
N GLN A 157 9.32 15.20 -10.47
CA GLN A 157 10.26 14.22 -11.01
C GLN A 157 9.62 13.45 -12.18
N PRO A 158 10.43 12.96 -13.14
CA PRO A 158 9.90 12.18 -14.25
C PRO A 158 9.20 10.91 -13.75
N GLU A 159 8.17 10.51 -14.49
CA GLU A 159 7.45 9.26 -14.22
C GLU A 159 8.34 8.02 -14.45
N PHE A 160 9.18 8.06 -15.48
CA PHE A 160 10.18 7.03 -15.79
C PHE A 160 11.57 7.64 -15.66
N LEU A 161 12.30 7.29 -14.61
CA LEU A 161 13.60 7.92 -14.32
C LEU A 161 14.72 7.45 -15.27
N CYS A 162 14.70 6.19 -15.68
CA CYS A 162 15.65 5.61 -16.61
C CYS A 162 14.98 4.57 -17.51
N ASN A 163 15.66 4.20 -18.59
CA ASN A 163 15.18 3.22 -19.55
C ASN A 163 16.36 2.44 -20.15
N PRO A 164 16.99 1.53 -19.37
CA PRO A 164 18.14 0.77 -19.83
C PRO A 164 17.79 -0.23 -20.93
N LEU A 165 16.50 -0.50 -21.14
CA LEU A 165 15.99 -1.41 -22.17
C LEU A 165 15.94 -0.76 -23.56
N ASN A 166 16.10 0.56 -23.67
CA ASN A 166 16.03 1.31 -24.93
C ASN A 166 14.72 1.09 -25.73
N VAL A 167 13.60 0.90 -25.02
CA VAL A 167 12.25 0.77 -25.59
C VAL A 167 11.49 2.11 -25.49
N PRO A 168 10.32 2.33 -26.11
CA PRO A 168 9.49 3.47 -25.73
C PRO A 168 9.19 3.44 -24.21
N PRO A 169 9.37 4.55 -23.46
CA PRO A 169 9.11 4.55 -22.02
C PRO A 169 7.64 4.21 -21.72
N SER A 170 7.42 3.01 -21.16
CA SER A 170 6.11 2.50 -20.81
C SER A 170 6.19 1.56 -19.61
N SER A 171 5.07 1.42 -18.91
CA SER A 171 4.85 0.43 -17.86
C SER A 171 3.75 -0.53 -18.31
N PRO A 172 4.04 -1.82 -18.51
CA PRO A 172 5.37 -2.47 -18.52
C PRO A 172 6.22 -2.03 -19.73
N PRO A 173 7.54 -2.31 -19.77
CA PRO A 173 8.32 -3.13 -18.82
C PRO A 173 9.03 -2.35 -17.71
N LEU A 174 8.86 -1.03 -17.65
CA LEU A 174 9.54 -0.16 -16.67
C LEU A 174 8.61 0.17 -15.49
N PRO A 175 9.08 0.05 -14.24
CA PRO A 175 8.37 0.60 -13.09
C PRO A 175 8.29 2.13 -13.17
N ARG A 176 7.27 2.73 -12.54
CA ARG A 176 7.00 4.18 -12.55
C ARG A 176 7.34 4.79 -11.19
N ARG A 177 7.47 6.12 -11.16
CA ARG A 177 7.50 6.95 -9.94
C ARG A 177 8.52 6.46 -8.90
N GLY A 178 8.11 6.32 -7.63
CA GLY A 178 8.97 5.89 -6.52
C GLY A 178 9.63 4.52 -6.78
N PHE A 179 8.88 3.54 -7.30
CA PHE A 179 9.43 2.24 -7.69
C PHE A 179 10.47 2.38 -8.80
N GLY A 180 10.13 3.13 -9.85
CA GLY A 180 11.02 3.44 -10.98
C GLY A 180 12.29 4.15 -10.55
N LYS A 181 12.19 5.09 -9.61
CA LYS A 181 13.32 5.83 -9.06
C LYS A 181 14.30 4.89 -8.36
N LEU A 182 13.82 4.03 -7.45
CA LEU A 182 14.68 3.07 -6.76
C LEU A 182 15.30 2.07 -7.73
N TRP A 183 14.49 1.50 -8.62
CA TRP A 183 14.94 0.52 -9.63
C TRP A 183 16.10 1.06 -10.48
N CYS A 184 16.09 2.37 -10.77
CA CYS A 184 17.12 3.06 -11.53
C CYS A 184 18.35 3.52 -10.72
N GLN A 185 18.17 3.95 -9.47
CA GLN A 185 19.23 4.64 -8.71
C GLN A 185 19.95 3.76 -7.71
N VAL A 186 19.31 2.72 -7.19
CA VAL A 186 19.97 1.79 -6.27
C VAL A 186 20.83 0.83 -7.09
N GLU A 187 22.13 0.84 -6.81
CA GLU A 187 23.11 0.03 -7.53
C GLU A 187 22.71 -1.46 -7.53
N GLY A 188 22.66 -2.05 -8.73
CA GLY A 188 22.30 -3.46 -8.92
C GLY A 188 20.83 -3.81 -8.66
N LEU A 189 19.99 -2.88 -8.19
CA LEU A 189 18.60 -3.19 -7.86
C LEU A 189 17.79 -3.56 -9.11
N GLY A 190 17.95 -2.80 -10.20
CA GLY A 190 17.25 -3.09 -11.45
C GLY A 190 17.57 -4.48 -12.02
N GLU A 191 18.83 -4.90 -11.92
CA GLU A 191 19.26 -6.25 -12.33
C GLU A 191 18.71 -7.34 -11.41
N LYS A 192 18.72 -7.10 -10.09
CA LYS A 192 18.21 -8.05 -9.09
C LYS A 192 16.69 -8.22 -9.19
N MET A 193 15.96 -7.14 -9.49
CA MET A 193 14.50 -7.16 -9.61
C MET A 193 14.04 -7.62 -11.00
N GLY A 194 14.72 -7.19 -12.06
CA GLY A 194 14.33 -7.45 -13.44
C GLY A 194 13.21 -6.51 -13.91
N THR A 195 12.53 -6.89 -14.99
CA THR A 195 11.42 -6.14 -15.58
C THR A 195 10.08 -6.48 -14.92
N ILE A 196 9.07 -5.66 -15.19
CA ILE A 196 7.68 -5.91 -14.80
C ILE A 196 6.84 -6.33 -16.00
N GLU A 197 5.89 -7.24 -15.79
CA GLU A 197 4.88 -7.62 -16.80
C GLU A 197 3.51 -7.00 -16.51
N ARG A 198 3.35 -6.44 -15.31
CA ARG A 198 2.15 -5.80 -14.82
C ARG A 198 2.49 -4.41 -14.29
N GLU A 199 1.65 -3.44 -14.62
CA GLU A 199 1.78 -2.08 -14.10
C GLU A 199 1.58 -2.04 -12.58
N GLU A 200 2.28 -1.10 -11.93
CA GLU A 200 2.06 -0.78 -10.52
C GLU A 200 0.61 -0.38 -10.23
N ARG A 201 0.09 -0.73 -9.06
CA ARG A 201 -1.26 -0.38 -8.63
C ARG A 201 -1.37 -0.32 -7.12
N LEU A 202 -2.49 0.18 -6.62
CA LEU A 202 -2.84 0.01 -5.21
C LEU A 202 -3.50 -1.35 -5.00
N CYS A 203 -3.29 -1.94 -3.82
CA CYS A 203 -4.15 -3.01 -3.31
C CYS A 203 -5.61 -2.50 -3.28
N GLN A 204 -6.58 -3.32 -3.67
CA GLN A 204 -8.00 -2.89 -3.71
C GLN A 204 -8.55 -2.69 -2.30
N HIS A 205 -8.14 -3.56 -1.38
CA HIS A 205 -8.28 -3.39 0.06
C HIS A 205 -6.98 -3.81 0.71
N VAL A 206 -6.68 -3.24 1.88
CA VAL A 206 -5.44 -3.50 2.60
C VAL A 206 -5.68 -3.58 4.08
N ILE A 207 -4.99 -4.52 4.71
CA ILE A 207 -4.88 -4.64 6.16
C ILE A 207 -3.39 -4.74 6.47
N VAL A 208 -2.85 -3.75 7.17
CA VAL A 208 -1.49 -3.76 7.70
C VAL A 208 -1.59 -3.88 9.21
N GLN A 209 -0.96 -4.89 9.80
CA GLN A 209 -0.94 -5.03 11.26
C GLN A 209 0.48 -5.33 11.76
N PRO A 210 0.97 -4.59 12.76
CA PRO A 210 2.27 -4.86 13.37
C PRO A 210 2.18 -6.01 14.39
N PHE A 211 3.24 -6.79 14.46
CA PHE A 211 3.40 -7.94 15.34
C PHE A 211 4.76 -7.90 16.03
N GLU A 212 4.93 -8.66 17.11
CA GLU A 212 6.20 -8.76 17.86
C GLU A 212 7.42 -9.08 16.97
N ARG A 213 7.23 -9.89 15.92
CA ARG A 213 8.31 -10.33 15.02
C ARG A 213 8.22 -9.77 13.61
N GLY A 214 7.38 -8.77 13.36
CA GLY A 214 7.31 -8.16 12.04
C GLY A 214 6.04 -7.38 11.81
N ARG A 215 5.61 -7.32 10.54
CA ARG A 215 4.27 -6.87 10.17
C ARG A 215 3.68 -7.77 9.11
N MET A 216 2.37 -7.88 9.12
CA MET A 216 1.61 -8.52 8.06
C MET A 216 0.99 -7.46 7.16
N VAL A 217 0.89 -7.77 5.87
CA VAL A 217 0.11 -7.03 4.89
C VAL A 217 -0.79 -8.00 4.16
N ALA A 218 -2.11 -7.86 4.29
CA ALA A 218 -3.04 -8.46 3.34
C ALA A 218 -3.35 -7.46 2.24
N CYS A 219 -2.99 -7.81 1.01
CA CYS A 219 -3.31 -7.09 -0.20
C CYS A 219 -4.39 -7.86 -0.95
N PHE A 220 -5.59 -7.29 -1.00
CA PHE A 220 -6.73 -7.90 -1.67
C PHE A 220 -6.74 -7.48 -3.15
N GLU A 221 -6.89 -8.45 -4.03
CA GLU A 221 -6.91 -8.26 -5.47
C GLU A 221 -7.89 -9.22 -6.14
N ASP A 222 -9.01 -8.69 -6.61
CA ASP A 222 -10.09 -9.44 -7.24
C ASP A 222 -10.58 -10.58 -6.32
N ALA A 223 -10.35 -11.83 -6.69
CA ALA A 223 -10.67 -13.02 -5.90
C ALA A 223 -9.45 -13.59 -5.15
N THR A 224 -8.33 -12.88 -5.11
CA THR A 224 -7.09 -13.35 -4.50
C THR A 224 -6.67 -12.43 -3.37
N ILE A 225 -6.24 -13.02 -2.26
CA ILE A 225 -5.61 -12.30 -1.15
C ILE A 225 -4.14 -12.71 -1.12
N ARG A 226 -3.24 -11.72 -1.19
CA ARG A 226 -1.82 -11.92 -0.96
C ARG A 226 -1.45 -11.40 0.40
N TYR A 227 -0.95 -12.29 1.23
CA TYR A 227 -0.49 -11.97 2.56
C TYR A 227 1.04 -12.00 2.59
N PHE A 228 1.63 -10.84 2.84
CA PHE A 228 3.06 -10.67 3.02
C PHE A 228 3.38 -10.62 4.50
N SER A 229 4.28 -11.48 4.98
CA SER A 229 4.89 -11.31 6.30
C SER A 229 6.26 -10.68 6.13
N LEU A 230 6.45 -9.50 6.69
CA LEU A 230 7.73 -8.79 6.70
C LEU A 230 8.34 -8.92 8.10
N LEU A 231 9.28 -9.84 8.25
CA LEU A 231 9.85 -10.21 9.55
C LEU A 231 10.96 -9.25 9.97
N ASN A 232 11.08 -9.02 11.28
CA ASN A 232 12.07 -8.13 11.88
C ASN A 232 13.52 -8.61 11.68
N ASP A 233 13.73 -9.87 11.32
CA ASP A 233 15.05 -10.43 10.99
C ASP A 233 15.50 -10.13 9.54
N GLY A 234 14.69 -9.38 8.79
CA GLY A 234 14.98 -9.01 7.40
C GLY A 234 14.53 -10.04 6.38
N THR A 235 13.76 -11.06 6.79
CA THR A 235 13.17 -12.05 5.88
C THR A 235 11.70 -11.79 5.59
N TRP A 236 11.20 -12.30 4.46
CA TRP A 236 9.80 -12.21 4.10
C TRP A 236 9.28 -13.51 3.49
N ASP A 237 7.96 -13.66 3.52
CA ASP A 237 7.23 -14.71 2.83
C ASP A 237 5.90 -14.20 2.30
N LEU A 238 5.35 -14.97 1.37
CA LEU A 238 4.06 -14.72 0.75
C LEU A 238 3.19 -15.97 0.86
N LEU A 239 1.98 -15.78 1.36
CA LEU A 239 0.89 -16.72 1.18
C LEU A 239 -0.15 -16.12 0.23
N MET A 240 -0.63 -16.92 -0.70
CA MET A 240 -1.72 -16.57 -1.60
C MET A 240 -2.94 -17.44 -1.31
N VAL A 241 -4.10 -16.80 -1.15
CA VAL A 241 -5.40 -17.46 -0.98
C VAL A 241 -6.32 -17.02 -2.13
N GLN A 242 -7.09 -17.95 -2.69
CA GLN A 242 -8.02 -17.75 -3.81
C GLN A 242 -9.44 -18.16 -3.42
#